data_AF-A0A2V8E6G9-F1
#
_entry.id   AF-A0A2V8E6G9-F1
#
_cell.length_a   1.000
_cell.length_b   1.000
_cell.length_c   1.000
_cell.angle_alpha   90.00
_cell.angle_beta   90.00
_cell.angle_gamma   90.00
#
_symmetry.space_group_name_H-M   'P 1'
#
loop_
_entity.id
_entity.type
_entity.pdbx_description
1 polymer ?
#
loop_
_entity_poly.entity_id
_entity_poly.type
_entity_poly.pdbx_seq_one_letter_code
_entity_poly.pdbx_strand_id
1 'polypeptide(L)'
;LLLRAGVPPFYDKLLQVPLLNLSIKALDHLATTWPLQALAPEKVGRSLTSRQRHLAYMSVWVVVFAVMTAFEGVGDWHRGQWLPFWQQACRAERRNACAYFEGLVSGFCERGSGWACNELGIVEAHRESEISDAVESTIRGCDLGFPPACANADVLSNSDRPRRSLRSEPPAAIDYPIVLRGSKGPLTARTPEALAALACREGWTSACASTAQSQ
;
A
#
# COMPACT_ATOMS: atom_id res chain seq x y z
N LEU A 1 19.25 12.31 8.31
CA LEU A 1 19.44 11.92 6.89
C LEU A 1 18.25 11.09 6.39
N LEU A 2 17.90 9.95 7.00
CA LEU A 2 16.75 9.12 6.58
C LEU A 2 15.36 9.78 6.77
N LEU A 3 15.16 10.52 7.86
CA LEU A 3 13.91 11.25 8.15
C LEU A 3 13.58 12.40 7.18
N ARG A 4 14.56 12.90 6.41
CA ARG A 4 14.35 13.95 5.41
C ARG A 4 14.00 13.39 4.03
N ALA A 5 14.02 12.07 3.85
CA ALA A 5 13.77 11.40 2.57
C ALA A 5 12.40 10.69 2.53
N GLY A 6 11.46 11.02 3.44
CA GLY A 6 10.12 10.41 3.47
C GLY A 6 10.07 8.91 3.80
N VAL A 7 11.23 8.25 3.97
CA VAL A 7 11.30 6.83 4.34
C VAL A 7 10.99 6.70 5.84
N PRO A 8 9.95 5.94 6.25
CA PRO A 8 9.77 5.60 7.65
C PRO A 8 11.07 4.95 8.12
N PRO A 9 11.74 5.47 9.16
CA PRO A 9 13.03 4.91 9.57
C PRO A 9 12.85 3.42 9.82
N PHE A 10 13.84 2.59 9.47
CA PHE A 10 13.82 1.14 9.70
C PHE A 10 13.36 0.74 11.11
N TYR A 11 13.55 1.65 12.08
CA TYR A 11 13.07 1.57 13.45
C TYR A 11 11.55 1.65 13.65
N ASP A 12 10.74 2.11 12.70
CA ASP A 12 9.30 2.35 12.88
C ASP A 12 8.49 1.04 12.96
N LYS A 13 9.00 -0.03 12.35
CA LYS A 13 8.45 -1.40 12.46
C LYS A 13 8.99 -2.19 13.66
N LEU A 14 10.07 -1.69 14.29
CA LEU A 14 10.74 -2.34 15.42
C LEU A 14 10.58 -1.56 16.73
N LEU A 15 10.05 -0.33 16.68
CA LEU A 15 9.78 0.51 17.84
C LEU A 15 8.82 -0.15 18.82
N GLN A 16 7.93 -1.01 18.31
CA GLN A 16 7.02 -1.79 19.13
C GLN A 16 7.78 -2.88 19.93
N VAL A 17 8.93 -3.36 19.45
CA VAL A 17 9.66 -4.49 20.07
C VAL A 17 10.20 -4.15 21.46
N PRO A 18 10.93 -3.03 21.69
CA PRO A 18 11.34 -2.64 23.04
C PRO A 18 10.16 -2.37 23.97
N LEU A 19 9.09 -1.75 23.47
CA LEU A 19 7.88 -1.49 24.25
C LEU A 19 7.21 -2.79 24.70
N LEU A 20 7.05 -3.76 23.78
CA LEU A 20 6.55 -5.09 24.09
C LEU A 20 7.44 -5.80 25.12
N ASN A 21 8.76 -5.76 24.92
CA ASN A 21 9.72 -6.42 25.81
C ASN A 21 9.69 -5.85 27.24
N LEU A 22 9.55 -4.52 27.38
CA LEU A 22 9.41 -3.88 28.69
C LEU A 22 8.03 -4.14 29.32
N SER A 23 6.99 -4.29 28.49
CA SER A 23 5.63 -4.56 28.95
C SER A 23 5.37 -6.03 29.33
N ILE A 24 6.29 -6.97 29.00
CA ILE A 24 6.06 -8.41 29.14
C ILE A 24 5.62 -8.81 30.55
N LYS A 25 6.27 -8.27 31.59
CA LYS A 25 5.92 -8.53 33.00
C LYS A 25 4.51 -8.06 33.34
N ALA A 26 4.11 -6.90 32.82
CA ALA A 26 2.77 -6.37 33.04
C ALA A 26 1.71 -7.19 32.29
N LEU A 27 2.01 -7.64 31.07
CA LEU A 27 1.13 -8.51 30.28
C LEU A 27 0.94 -9.87 30.97
N ASP A 28 2.00 -10.47 31.52
CA ASP A 28 1.93 -11.71 32.30
C ASP A 28 1.07 -11.54 33.56
N HIS A 29 1.27 -10.44 34.29
CA HIS A 29 0.40 -10.12 35.43
C HIS A 29 -1.06 -9.92 35.01
N LEU A 30 -1.33 -9.24 33.89
CA LEU A 30 -2.68 -9.07 33.37
C LEU A 30 -3.31 -10.41 32.96
N ALA A 31 -2.58 -11.28 32.28
CA ALA A 31 -3.04 -12.61 31.88
C ALA A 31 -3.45 -13.48 33.08
N THR A 32 -2.86 -13.25 34.25
CA THR A 32 -3.20 -13.95 35.49
C THR A 32 -4.35 -13.29 36.29
N THR A 33 -4.94 -12.19 35.83
CA THR A 33 -6.12 -11.59 36.48
C THR A 33 -7.39 -12.40 36.26
N TRP A 34 -8.31 -12.34 37.23
CA TRP A 34 -9.50 -13.20 37.30
C TRP A 34 -10.41 -13.21 36.05
N PRO A 35 -10.71 -12.11 35.34
CA PRO A 35 -11.56 -12.23 34.15
C PRO A 35 -10.83 -12.93 32.98
N LEU A 36 -9.52 -12.70 32.81
CA LEU A 36 -8.72 -13.32 31.74
C LEU A 36 -8.37 -14.77 32.04
N GLN A 37 -8.15 -15.10 33.30
CA GLN A 37 -7.99 -16.47 33.76
C GLN A 37 -9.20 -17.37 33.47
N ALA A 38 -10.41 -16.83 33.32
CA ALA A 38 -11.60 -17.60 32.95
C ALA A 38 -11.55 -18.05 31.47
N LEU A 39 -10.87 -17.26 30.63
CA LEU A 39 -10.61 -17.55 29.22
C LEU A 39 -9.34 -18.37 29.00
N ALA A 40 -8.63 -18.71 30.08
CA ALA A 40 -7.37 -19.42 30.01
C ALA A 40 -7.53 -20.75 29.25
N PRO A 41 -6.66 -21.03 28.27
CA PRO A 41 -6.75 -22.25 27.45
C PRO A 41 -6.80 -23.53 28.30
N GLU A 42 -6.07 -23.57 29.41
CA GLU A 42 -6.08 -24.71 30.32
C GLU A 42 -7.44 -25.00 30.97
N LYS A 43 -8.37 -24.04 31.05
CA LYS A 43 -9.71 -24.22 31.62
C LYS A 43 -10.75 -24.65 30.58
N VAL A 44 -10.51 -24.36 29.30
CA VAL A 44 -11.41 -24.74 28.20
C VAL A 44 -11.21 -26.22 27.84
N GLY A 45 -12.28 -27.03 27.91
CA GLY A 45 -12.23 -28.45 27.55
C GLY A 45 -11.46 -29.33 28.55
N ARG A 46 -11.60 -29.11 29.87
CA ARG A 46 -10.92 -29.88 30.93
C ARG A 46 -11.18 -31.39 30.90
N SER A 47 -12.27 -31.81 30.26
CA SER A 47 -12.62 -33.21 30.04
C SER A 47 -11.89 -33.85 28.86
N LEU A 48 -11.19 -33.07 28.03
CA LEU A 48 -10.45 -33.56 26.87
C LEU A 48 -9.02 -33.95 27.26
N THR A 49 -8.53 -35.03 26.66
CA THR A 49 -7.11 -35.41 26.77
C THR A 49 -6.19 -34.34 26.16
N SER A 50 -4.92 -34.30 26.58
CA SER A 50 -3.93 -33.33 26.07
C SER A 50 -3.87 -33.30 24.53
N ARG A 51 -3.91 -34.48 23.89
CA ARG A 51 -3.91 -34.61 22.43
C ARG A 51 -5.16 -34.02 21.78
N GLN A 52 -6.34 -34.25 22.36
CA GLN A 52 -7.60 -33.70 21.85
C GLN A 52 -7.67 -32.18 21.98
N ARG A 53 -7.16 -31.62 23.10
CA ARG A 53 -7.06 -30.17 23.27
C ARG A 53 -6.15 -29.55 22.22
N HIS A 54 -4.96 -30.12 22.01
CA HIS A 54 -4.03 -29.63 21.00
C HIS A 54 -4.66 -29.62 19.60
N LEU A 55 -5.34 -30.72 19.22
CA LEU A 55 -6.08 -30.78 17.95
C LEU A 55 -7.19 -29.74 17.88
N ALA A 56 -7.97 -29.54 18.94
CA ALA A 56 -9.03 -28.53 18.96
C ALA A 56 -8.46 -27.12 18.75
N TYR A 57 -7.36 -26.76 19.43
CA TYR A 57 -6.69 -25.47 19.24
C TYR A 57 -6.15 -25.30 17.83
N MET A 58 -5.46 -26.31 17.30
CA MET A 58 -4.96 -26.26 15.93
C MET A 58 -6.10 -26.13 14.92
N SER A 59 -7.20 -26.85 15.09
CA SER A 59 -8.38 -26.75 14.24
C SER A 59 -9.02 -25.35 14.28
N VAL A 60 -9.14 -24.75 15.47
CA VAL A 60 -9.63 -23.37 15.60
C VAL A 60 -8.74 -22.40 14.83
N TRP A 61 -7.42 -22.50 15.00
CA TRP A 61 -6.49 -21.64 14.26
C TRP A 61 -6.55 -21.88 12.75
N VAL A 62 -6.61 -23.13 12.31
CA VAL A 62 -6.78 -23.47 10.88
C VAL A 62 -8.04 -22.84 10.32
N VAL A 63 -9.18 -22.92 11.03
CA VAL A 63 -10.44 -22.29 10.60
C VAL A 63 -10.30 -20.77 10.53
N VAL A 64 -9.73 -20.13 11.55
CA VAL A 64 -9.51 -18.67 11.56
C VAL A 64 -8.65 -18.23 10.39
N PHE A 65 -7.51 -18.89 10.16
CA PHE A 65 -6.63 -18.54 9.05
C PHE A 65 -7.26 -18.84 7.68
N ALA A 66 -8.01 -19.93 7.54
CA ALA A 66 -8.73 -20.24 6.32
C ALA A 66 -9.78 -19.17 5.99
N VAL A 67 -10.55 -18.72 7.00
CA VAL A 67 -11.51 -17.62 6.86
C VAL A 67 -10.80 -16.33 6.46
N MET A 68 -9.75 -15.93 7.18
CA MET A 68 -9.00 -14.71 6.85
C MET A 68 -8.41 -14.75 5.43
N THR A 69 -7.95 -15.92 4.97
CA THR A 69 -7.43 -16.11 3.61
C THR A 69 -8.55 -16.01 2.57
N ALA A 70 -9.70 -16.65 2.82
CA ALA A 70 -10.85 -16.63 1.91
C ALA A 70 -11.42 -15.22 1.71
N PHE A 71 -11.32 -14.35 2.71
CA PHE A 71 -11.75 -12.96 2.64
C PHE A 71 -10.61 -11.98 2.26
N GLU A 72 -9.47 -12.50 1.75
CA GLU A 72 -8.30 -11.70 1.36
C GLU A 72 -7.79 -10.76 2.46
N GLY A 73 -8.08 -11.09 3.73
CA GLY A 73 -7.62 -10.35 4.90
C GLY A 73 -6.13 -10.56 5.19
N VAL A 74 -5.56 -11.63 4.64
CA VAL A 74 -4.13 -11.98 4.70
C VAL A 74 -3.68 -12.59 3.38
N GLY A 75 -2.37 -12.59 3.13
CA GLY A 75 -1.77 -13.17 1.92
C GLY A 75 -1.32 -12.12 0.90
N ASP A 76 -0.94 -12.59 -0.28
CA ASP A 76 -0.38 -11.76 -1.37
C ASP A 76 -1.47 -11.17 -2.27
N TRP A 77 -2.73 -11.22 -1.82
CA TRP A 77 -3.89 -10.63 -2.49
C TRP A 77 -4.58 -9.55 -1.66
N HIS A 78 -4.02 -9.22 -0.48
CA HIS A 78 -4.58 -8.18 0.37
C HIS A 78 -4.51 -6.81 -0.33
N ARG A 79 -5.66 -6.21 -0.64
CA ARG A 79 -5.81 -4.91 -1.34
C ARG A 79 -4.87 -3.79 -0.87
N GLY A 80 -4.58 -3.74 0.43
CA GLY A 80 -3.69 -2.72 1.02
C GLY A 80 -2.22 -2.82 0.60
N GLN A 81 -1.83 -3.84 -0.17
CA GLN A 81 -0.48 -3.92 -0.74
C GLN A 81 -0.36 -3.22 -2.10
N TRP A 82 -1.49 -2.91 -2.75
CA TRP A 82 -1.53 -2.45 -4.14
C TRP A 82 -1.82 -0.96 -4.23
N LEU A 83 -1.21 -0.32 -5.22
CA LEU A 83 -1.27 1.12 -5.41
C LEU A 83 -2.69 1.67 -5.66
N PRO A 84 -3.57 1.03 -6.45
CA PRO A 84 -4.94 1.53 -6.69
C PRO A 84 -5.75 1.71 -5.41
N PHE A 85 -5.58 0.84 -4.42
CA PHE A 85 -6.24 0.97 -3.13
C PHE A 85 -5.88 2.29 -2.43
N TRP A 86 -4.59 2.63 -2.40
CA TRP A 86 -4.09 3.84 -1.74
C TRP A 86 -4.42 5.11 -2.51
N GLN A 87 -4.42 5.06 -3.85
CA GLN A 87 -4.90 6.16 -4.68
C GLN A 87 -6.37 6.47 -4.38
N GLN A 88 -7.23 5.44 -4.35
CA GLN A 88 -8.65 5.61 -4.01
C GLN A 88 -8.86 6.07 -2.57
N ALA A 89 -8.10 5.52 -1.62
CA ALA A 89 -8.18 5.92 -0.22
C ALA A 89 -7.76 7.38 0.00
N CYS A 90 -6.75 7.86 -0.74
CA CYS A 90 -6.35 9.27 -0.73
C CYS A 90 -7.45 10.16 -1.32
N ARG A 91 -7.99 9.81 -2.50
CA ARG A 91 -9.12 10.53 -3.12
C ARG A 91 -10.37 10.58 -2.23
N ALA A 92 -10.58 9.56 -1.41
CA ALA A 92 -11.67 9.49 -0.44
C ALA A 92 -11.32 10.15 0.92
N GLU A 93 -10.23 10.92 0.99
CA GLU A 93 -9.77 11.66 2.17
C GLU A 93 -9.63 10.79 3.44
N ARG A 94 -9.28 9.52 3.27
CA ARG A 94 -9.04 8.64 4.41
C ARG A 94 -7.79 9.09 5.15
N ARG A 95 -7.87 9.07 6.49
CA ARG A 95 -6.77 9.46 7.37
C ARG A 95 -5.47 8.74 6.98
N ASN A 96 -4.39 9.50 6.81
CA ASN A 96 -3.04 9.05 6.44
C ASN A 96 -2.93 8.38 5.06
N ALA A 97 -4.00 8.28 4.27
CA ALA A 97 -3.94 7.60 2.97
C ALA A 97 -3.12 8.39 1.94
N CYS A 98 -3.27 9.72 1.89
CA CYS A 98 -2.50 10.55 0.96
C CYS A 98 -1.01 10.56 1.30
N ALA A 99 -0.64 10.68 2.57
CA ALA A 99 0.77 10.61 2.98
C ALA A 99 1.41 9.25 2.63
N TYR A 100 0.67 8.15 2.76
CA TYR A 100 1.15 6.84 2.34
C TYR A 100 1.25 6.73 0.81
N PHE A 101 0.23 7.20 0.09
CA PHE A 101 0.20 7.24 -1.37
C PHE A 101 1.36 8.05 -1.95
N GLU A 102 1.63 9.24 -1.39
CA GLU A 102 2.76 10.11 -1.70
C GLU A 102 4.10 9.38 -1.59
N GLY A 103 4.33 8.69 -0.47
CA GLY A 103 5.56 7.89 -0.28
C GLY A 103 5.71 6.76 -1.31
N LEU A 104 4.61 6.13 -1.72
CA LEU A 104 4.64 5.12 -2.80
C LEU A 104 5.00 5.74 -4.15
N VAL A 105 4.30 6.80 -4.57
CA VAL A 105 4.50 7.42 -5.88
C VAL A 105 5.83 8.15 -5.97
N SER A 106 6.33 8.71 -4.88
CA SER A 106 7.70 9.24 -4.79
C SER A 106 8.74 8.17 -5.10
N GLY A 107 8.69 7.02 -4.43
CA GLY A 107 9.62 5.92 -4.72
C GLY A 107 9.48 5.36 -6.16
N PHE A 108 8.28 5.35 -6.73
CA PHE A 108 8.08 4.94 -8.13
C PHE A 108 8.61 5.98 -9.13
N CYS A 109 8.45 7.27 -8.84
CA CYS A 109 8.99 8.37 -9.63
C CYS A 109 10.53 8.32 -9.65
N GLU A 110 11.16 8.10 -8.48
CA GLU A 110 12.61 7.90 -8.37
C GLU A 110 13.11 6.74 -9.25
N ARG A 111 12.30 5.69 -9.41
CA ARG A 111 12.58 4.54 -10.27
C ARG A 111 12.26 4.74 -11.75
N GLY A 112 11.79 5.92 -12.15
CA GLY A 112 11.59 6.30 -13.54
C GLY A 112 10.18 6.08 -14.09
N SER A 113 9.15 5.98 -13.24
CA SER A 113 7.75 5.98 -13.72
C SER A 113 7.28 7.42 -13.94
N GLY A 114 7.04 7.78 -15.21
CA GLY A 114 6.51 9.09 -15.58
C GLY A 114 5.10 9.33 -15.03
N TRP A 115 4.27 8.29 -15.01
CA TRP A 115 2.96 8.32 -14.36
C TRP A 115 3.08 8.63 -12.86
N ALA A 116 4.00 7.99 -12.15
CA ALA A 116 4.16 8.20 -10.71
C ALA A 116 4.65 9.62 -10.39
N CYS A 117 5.54 10.17 -11.22
CA CYS A 117 5.99 11.56 -11.07
C CYS A 117 4.83 12.56 -11.28
N ASN A 118 3.90 12.27 -12.22
CA ASN A 118 2.68 13.07 -12.37
C ASN A 118 1.81 13.06 -11.12
N GLU A 119 1.51 11.87 -10.59
CA GLU A 119 0.67 11.73 -9.39
C GLU A 119 1.33 12.35 -8.16
N LEU A 120 2.65 12.24 -8.02
CA LEU A 120 3.40 12.90 -6.95
C LEU A 120 3.17 14.41 -7.00
N GLY A 121 3.36 15.03 -8.16
CA GLY A 121 3.16 16.47 -8.29
C GLY A 121 1.71 16.91 -8.04
N ILE A 122 0.72 16.06 -8.35
CA ILE A 122 -0.69 16.33 -7.98
C ILE A 122 -0.86 16.34 -6.46
N VAL A 123 -0.27 15.38 -5.76
CA VAL A 123 -0.35 15.27 -4.29
C VAL A 123 0.37 16.44 -3.61
N GLU A 124 1.58 16.78 -4.06
CA GLU A 124 2.37 17.92 -3.56
C GLU A 124 1.63 19.24 -3.76
N ALA A 125 0.96 19.42 -4.90
CA ALA A 125 0.23 20.66 -5.23
C ALA A 125 -0.93 21.01 -4.29
N HIS A 126 -1.39 20.06 -3.46
CA HIS A 126 -2.36 20.34 -2.39
C HIS A 126 -1.76 21.18 -1.26
N ARG A 127 -0.44 21.20 -1.09
CA ARG A 127 0.28 21.97 -0.07
C ARG A 127 0.96 23.17 -0.73
N GLU A 128 0.58 24.38 -0.30
CA GLU A 128 1.14 25.61 -0.86
C GLU A 128 2.67 25.69 -0.72
N SER A 129 3.21 25.13 0.37
CA SER A 129 4.64 25.10 0.63
C SER A 129 5.44 24.22 -0.34
N GLU A 130 4.77 23.41 -1.15
CA GLU A 130 5.39 22.36 -1.98
C GLU A 130 5.08 22.53 -3.46
N ILE A 131 4.63 23.72 -3.88
CA ILE A 131 4.36 23.99 -5.30
C ILE A 131 5.62 23.87 -6.16
N SER A 132 6.78 24.25 -5.62
CA SER A 132 8.05 24.04 -6.33
C SER A 132 8.34 22.56 -6.55
N ASP A 133 8.12 21.74 -5.53
CA ASP A 133 8.33 20.29 -5.60
C ASP A 133 7.34 19.67 -6.60
N ALA A 134 6.09 20.12 -6.58
CA ALA A 134 5.06 19.70 -7.52
C ALA A 134 5.43 20.00 -8.99
N VAL A 135 6.01 21.18 -9.25
CA VAL A 135 6.53 21.55 -10.58
C VAL A 135 7.69 20.65 -10.97
N GLU A 136 8.65 20.40 -10.08
CA GLU A 136 9.79 19.51 -10.35
C GLU A 136 9.33 18.07 -10.68
N SER A 137 8.44 17.51 -9.86
CA SER A 137 7.85 16.19 -10.07
C SER A 137 7.13 16.09 -11.41
N THR A 138 6.33 17.10 -11.79
CA THR A 138 5.61 17.09 -13.08
C THR A 138 6.53 17.29 -14.29
N ILE A 139 7.58 18.11 -14.19
CA ILE A 139 8.61 18.23 -15.23
C ILE A 139 9.32 16.89 -15.43
N ARG A 140 9.74 16.23 -14.33
CA ARG A 140 10.37 14.90 -14.43
C ARG A 140 9.44 13.86 -15.08
N GLY A 141 8.15 13.90 -14.75
CA GLY A 141 7.16 13.04 -15.42
C GLY A 141 7.06 13.31 -16.92
N CYS A 142 7.17 14.57 -17.34
CA CYS A 142 7.19 14.98 -18.73
C CYS A 142 8.43 14.46 -19.46
N ASP A 143 9.61 14.60 -18.84
CA ASP A 143 10.89 14.11 -19.39
C ASP A 143 10.92 12.57 -19.55
N LEU A 144 10.21 11.87 -18.67
CA LEU A 144 10.00 10.42 -18.76
C LEU A 144 8.93 10.01 -19.80
N GLY A 145 8.36 10.98 -20.53
CA GLY A 145 7.46 10.75 -21.64
C GLY A 145 6.00 10.51 -21.24
N PHE A 146 5.55 10.98 -20.07
CA PHE A 146 4.15 10.90 -19.66
C PHE A 146 3.40 12.21 -19.97
N PRO A 147 2.61 12.32 -21.05
CA PRO A 147 2.07 13.59 -21.54
C PRO A 147 1.20 14.38 -20.54
N PRO A 148 0.38 13.74 -19.67
CA PRO A 148 -0.36 14.47 -18.64
C PRO A 148 0.54 15.25 -17.69
N ALA A 149 1.77 14.76 -17.43
CA ALA A 149 2.72 15.46 -16.58
C ALA A 149 3.19 16.79 -17.19
N CYS A 150 3.46 16.83 -18.50
CA CYS A 150 3.81 18.07 -19.20
C CYS A 150 2.72 19.14 -19.04
N ALA A 151 1.46 18.74 -19.23
CA ALA A 151 0.35 19.67 -19.09
C ALA A 151 0.08 20.10 -17.64
N ASN A 152 0.39 19.24 -16.67
CA ASN A 152 0.30 19.60 -15.26
C ASN A 152 1.45 20.52 -14.85
N ALA A 153 2.66 20.33 -15.39
CA ALA A 153 3.78 21.26 -15.21
C ALA A 153 3.42 22.66 -15.73
N ASP A 154 2.75 22.74 -16.89
CA ASP A 154 2.23 24.01 -17.43
C ASP A 154 1.16 24.63 -16.53
N VAL A 155 0.29 23.83 -15.91
CA VAL A 155 -0.71 24.34 -14.95
C VAL A 155 -0.04 24.89 -13.70
N LEU A 156 0.94 24.17 -13.15
CA LEU A 156 1.60 24.55 -11.91
C LEU A 156 2.58 25.71 -12.07
N SER A 157 3.20 25.84 -13.24
CA SER A 157 4.12 26.96 -13.56
C SER A 157 3.39 28.27 -13.84
N ASN A 158 2.08 28.22 -14.12
CA ASN A 158 1.27 29.39 -14.47
C ASN A 158 0.21 29.65 -13.38
N SER A 159 0.42 30.69 -12.56
CA SER A 159 -0.47 31.05 -11.45
C SER A 159 -1.92 31.34 -11.84
N ASP A 160 -2.17 31.66 -13.11
CA ASP A 160 -3.52 31.95 -13.63
C ASP A 160 -4.34 30.68 -13.91
N ARG A 161 -3.70 29.50 -13.94
CA ARG A 161 -4.40 28.23 -14.16
C ARG A 161 -4.82 27.61 -12.83
N PRO A 162 -6.10 27.25 -12.68
CA PRO A 162 -6.58 26.75 -11.41
C PRO A 162 -6.09 25.31 -11.18
N ARG A 163 -5.51 25.00 -10.02
CA ARG A 163 -5.00 23.64 -9.68
C ARG A 163 -6.03 22.52 -9.84
N ARG A 164 -7.32 22.83 -9.77
CA ARG A 164 -8.41 21.87 -10.09
C ARG A 164 -8.36 21.33 -11.53
N SER A 165 -7.57 21.92 -12.43
CA SER A 165 -7.35 21.43 -13.79
C SER A 165 -6.20 20.42 -13.92
N LEU A 166 -5.54 20.08 -12.80
CA LEU A 166 -4.57 18.99 -12.77
C LEU A 166 -5.22 17.67 -13.19
N ARG A 167 -4.53 16.91 -14.03
CA ARG A 167 -5.05 15.67 -14.63
C ARG A 167 -4.33 14.45 -14.10
N SER A 168 -5.11 13.52 -13.56
CA SER A 168 -4.68 12.16 -13.25
C SER A 168 -5.23 11.23 -14.33
N GLU A 169 -4.34 10.44 -14.94
CA GLU A 169 -4.67 9.47 -15.99
C GLU A 169 -4.15 8.09 -15.58
N PRO A 170 -4.58 6.98 -16.21
CA PRO A 170 -4.04 5.67 -15.91
C PRO A 170 -2.55 5.54 -16.29
N PRO A 171 -1.79 4.63 -15.63
CA PRO A 171 -0.41 4.33 -15.99
C PRO A 171 -0.32 3.81 -17.43
N ALA A 172 0.76 4.18 -18.13
CA ALA A 172 1.06 3.59 -19.43
C ALA A 172 1.66 2.18 -19.24
N ALA A 173 1.70 1.39 -20.33
CA ALA A 173 2.25 0.03 -20.28
C ALA A 173 3.70 -0.01 -19.76
N ILE A 174 4.48 1.03 -20.04
CA ILE A 174 5.88 1.18 -19.58
C ILE A 174 5.99 1.41 -18.07
N ASP A 175 4.94 1.88 -17.40
CA ASP A 175 4.94 2.12 -15.96
C ASP A 175 4.67 0.82 -15.17
N TYR A 176 3.98 -0.17 -15.74
CA TYR A 176 3.56 -1.39 -15.03
C TYR A 176 4.69 -2.17 -14.35
N PRO A 177 5.89 -2.36 -14.96
CA PRO A 177 7.01 -3.00 -14.27
C PRO A 177 7.46 -2.28 -12.98
N ILE A 178 7.12 -1.00 -12.83
CA ILE A 178 7.46 -0.16 -11.68
C ILE A 178 6.29 -0.13 -10.70
N VAL A 179 5.09 0.27 -11.16
CA VAL A 179 3.94 0.56 -10.28
C VAL A 179 3.21 -0.68 -9.77
N LEU A 180 3.38 -1.84 -10.44
CA LEU A 180 2.86 -3.12 -9.94
C LEU A 180 3.78 -3.75 -8.89
N ARG A 181 4.95 -3.18 -8.62
CA ARG A 181 5.84 -3.68 -7.58
C ARG A 181 5.22 -3.38 -6.21
N GLY A 182 4.41 -4.33 -5.73
CA GLY A 182 3.82 -4.30 -4.40
C GLY A 182 4.88 -4.38 -3.29
N SER A 183 4.41 -4.46 -2.06
CA SER A 183 5.29 -4.51 -0.88
C SER A 183 5.97 -5.86 -0.64
N LYS A 184 5.69 -6.87 -1.48
CA LYS A 184 6.15 -8.26 -1.29
C LYS A 184 6.75 -8.84 -2.57
N GLY A 185 7.94 -9.43 -2.44
CA GLY A 185 8.57 -10.28 -3.46
C GLY A 185 8.88 -9.59 -4.79
N PRO A 186 9.61 -10.29 -5.69
CA PRO A 186 9.81 -9.81 -7.05
C PRO A 186 8.54 -9.98 -7.89
N LEU A 187 8.32 -9.06 -8.85
CA LEU A 187 7.29 -9.21 -9.88
C LEU A 187 7.55 -10.47 -10.71
N THR A 188 6.61 -11.42 -10.71
CA THR A 188 6.69 -12.66 -11.49
C THR A 188 6.26 -12.44 -12.94
N ALA A 189 5.32 -11.52 -13.18
CA ALA A 189 4.90 -11.12 -14.52
C ALA A 189 6.04 -10.36 -15.23
N ARG A 190 6.39 -10.79 -16.46
CA ARG A 190 7.48 -10.21 -17.25
C ARG A 190 7.08 -9.73 -18.64
N THR A 191 6.00 -10.24 -19.21
CA THR A 191 5.52 -9.80 -20.52
C THR A 191 4.52 -8.64 -20.37
N PRO A 192 4.37 -7.77 -21.39
CA PRO A 192 3.38 -6.70 -21.37
C PRO A 192 1.95 -7.20 -21.08
N GLU A 193 1.56 -8.33 -21.65
CA GLU A 193 0.22 -8.92 -21.47
C GLU A 193 0.05 -9.45 -20.05
N ALA A 194 1.06 -10.11 -19.50
CA ALA A 194 1.03 -10.61 -18.12
C ALA A 194 0.98 -9.45 -17.11
N LEU A 195 1.68 -8.36 -17.39
CA LEU A 195 1.65 -7.13 -16.59
C LEU A 195 0.31 -6.42 -16.69
N ALA A 196 -0.30 -6.34 -17.88
CA ALA A 196 -1.64 -5.78 -18.05
C ALA A 196 -2.70 -6.63 -17.34
N ALA A 197 -2.62 -7.96 -17.46
CA ALA A 197 -3.52 -8.87 -16.74
C ALA A 197 -3.36 -8.76 -15.22
N LEU A 198 -2.12 -8.62 -14.73
CA LEU A 198 -1.87 -8.35 -13.32
C LEU A 198 -2.44 -6.99 -12.92
N ALA A 199 -2.18 -5.93 -13.69
CA ALA A 199 -2.71 -4.61 -13.42
C ALA A 199 -4.24 -4.58 -13.33
N CYS A 200 -4.92 -5.27 -14.26
CA CYS A 200 -6.37 -5.41 -14.23
C CYS A 200 -6.85 -6.07 -12.93
N ARG A 201 -6.23 -7.20 -12.55
CA ARG A 201 -6.55 -7.89 -11.29
C ARG A 201 -6.33 -7.01 -10.06
N GLU A 202 -5.28 -6.19 -10.05
CA GLU A 202 -4.98 -5.29 -8.92
C GLU A 202 -5.81 -4.00 -8.90
N GLY A 203 -6.76 -3.84 -9.83
CA GLY A 203 -7.72 -2.74 -9.82
C GLY A 203 -7.41 -1.59 -10.79
N TRP A 204 -6.44 -1.74 -11.69
CA TRP A 204 -6.28 -0.84 -12.83
C TRP A 204 -7.29 -1.18 -13.92
N THR A 205 -8.48 -0.58 -13.86
CA THR A 205 -9.57 -0.87 -14.80
C THR A 205 -9.19 -0.60 -16.26
N SER A 206 -8.31 0.37 -16.52
CA SER A 206 -7.78 0.66 -17.87
C SER A 206 -7.03 -0.53 -18.48
N ALA A 207 -6.39 -1.37 -17.65
CA ALA A 207 -5.65 -2.53 -18.11
C ALA A 207 -6.56 -3.71 -18.50
N CYS A 208 -7.80 -3.73 -18.00
CA CYS A 208 -8.76 -4.81 -18.26
C CYS A 208 -9.27 -4.83 -19.70
N ALA A 209 -9.34 -3.66 -20.35
CA ALA A 209 -9.74 -3.57 -21.76
C ALA A 209 -8.68 -4.19 -22.70
N SER A 210 -7.40 -4.05 -22.36
CA SER A 210 -6.27 -4.58 -23.14
C SER A 210 -6.21 -6.12 -23.15
N THR A 211 -6.66 -6.77 -22.07
CA THR A 211 -6.76 -8.23 -21.98
C THR A 211 -7.92 -8.82 -22.80
N ALA A 212 -8.93 -8.03 -23.13
CA ALA A 212 -10.08 -8.50 -23.92
C ALA A 212 -9.81 -8.54 -25.43
N GLN A 213 -8.79 -7.81 -25.92
CA GLN A 213 -8.40 -7.75 -27.34
C GLN A 213 -7.38 -8.83 -27.74
N SER A 214 -6.89 -9.61 -26.77
CA SER A 214 -5.88 -10.67 -26.96
C SER A 214 -6.45 -12.09 -26.86
N GLN A 215 -7.78 -12.23 -26.89
CA GLN A 215 -8.50 -13.50 -27.01
C GLN A 215 -9.14 -13.65 -28.39
#